data_AF-A0AAW1TGS4-F1
#
_entry.id   AF-A0AAW1TGS4-F1
#
_cell.length_a   1.000
_cell.length_b   1.000
_cell.length_c   1.000
_cell.angle_alpha   90.00
_cell.angle_beta   90.00
_cell.angle_gamma   90.00
#
_symmetry.space_group_name_H-M   'P 1'
#
loop_
_entity.id
_entity.type
_entity.pdbx_description
1 polymer ?
#
loop_
_entity_poly.entity_id
_entity_poly.type
_entity_poly.pdbx_seq_one_letter_code
_entity_poly.pdbx_strand_id
1 'polypeptide(L)'
;MPRTLPRRAPVANGASYQPSSEEDEVEAPEPVIQRASTRRGSKVDFYKLETTSLKKYRRVHKLGDIASSSKDELIPAIQRHFAAMVADEEETLLAFMSAVQKSGPMPRPPPVQIVRPKPKGKQKR
;
A
#
# COMPACT_ATOMS: atom_id res chain seq x y z
N MET A 1 58.54 17.31 -17.59
CA MET A 1 57.74 18.09 -16.62
C MET A 1 57.14 17.11 -15.60
N PRO A 2 57.09 17.44 -14.30
CA PRO A 2 57.56 16.59 -13.20
C PRO A 2 56.59 15.54 -12.60
N ARG A 3 57.22 14.43 -12.20
CA ARG A 3 57.07 13.42 -11.10
C ARG A 3 55.80 13.38 -10.21
N THR A 4 55.35 12.14 -9.99
CA THR A 4 54.39 11.65 -8.96
C THR A 4 55.04 11.30 -7.60
N LEU A 5 54.17 11.14 -6.57
CA LEU A 5 54.27 10.48 -5.24
C LEU A 5 54.20 11.42 -4.00
N PRO A 6 53.79 10.96 -2.79
CA PRO A 6 52.66 10.09 -2.43
C PRO A 6 51.85 10.57 -1.18
N ARG A 7 50.72 9.86 -0.96
CA ARG A 7 49.89 9.67 0.25
C ARG A 7 50.54 9.94 1.63
N ARG A 8 49.81 10.62 2.53
CA ARG A 8 49.98 10.47 4.00
C ARG A 8 48.65 10.67 4.75
N ALA A 9 48.27 9.65 5.52
CA ALA A 9 47.16 9.69 6.48
C ALA A 9 47.68 10.09 7.88
N PRO A 10 46.87 10.69 8.76
CA PRO A 10 47.04 10.60 10.21
C PRO A 10 46.18 9.42 10.72
N VAL A 11 46.73 8.25 11.02
CA VAL A 11 47.31 7.81 12.32
C VAL A 11 46.49 8.21 13.55
N ALA A 12 45.75 7.21 14.01
CA ALA A 12 45.42 6.85 15.39
C ALA A 12 45.83 7.80 16.52
N ASN A 13 44.84 8.34 17.22
CA ASN A 13 44.96 8.65 18.65
C ASN A 13 44.34 7.48 19.43
N GLY A 14 45.21 6.62 19.93
CA GLY A 14 44.91 5.82 21.12
C GLY A 14 45.11 6.70 22.35
N ALA A 15 44.10 6.78 23.20
CA ALA A 15 44.25 7.24 24.57
C ALA A 15 43.32 6.43 25.49
N SER A 16 43.97 5.60 26.29
CA SER A 16 43.61 5.16 27.64
C SER A 16 42.20 4.68 27.94
N TYR A 17 42.11 3.37 28.16
CA TYR A 17 41.14 2.70 29.01
C TYR A 17 41.37 3.09 30.48
N GLN A 18 40.33 3.47 31.21
CA GLN A 18 40.13 2.99 32.59
C GLN A 18 38.64 2.72 32.85
N PRO A 19 38.33 1.64 33.58
CA PRO A 19 36.97 1.16 33.79
C PRO A 19 36.38 1.78 35.05
N SER A 20 35.07 2.07 35.04
CA SER A 20 34.31 2.25 36.27
C SER A 20 32.98 1.55 36.12
N SER A 21 32.77 0.63 37.04
CA SER A 21 31.58 -0.16 37.30
C SER A 21 30.35 0.73 37.49
N GLU A 22 29.19 0.26 37.03
CA GLU A 22 28.02 0.01 37.88
C GLU A 22 26.88 -0.47 36.97
N GLU A 23 26.26 -1.56 37.41
CA GLU A 23 25.12 -2.23 36.83
C GLU A 23 23.95 -1.30 36.44
N ASP A 24 23.56 -1.35 35.16
CA ASP A 24 22.22 -0.99 34.74
C ASP A 24 21.79 -1.89 33.56
N GLU A 25 20.52 -2.24 33.58
CA GLU A 25 19.86 -3.33 32.87
C GLU A 25 20.03 -3.21 31.34
N VAL A 26 20.75 -4.15 30.71
CA VAL A 26 20.71 -4.29 29.24
C VAL A 26 19.40 -4.97 28.86
N GLU A 27 18.33 -4.18 28.81
CA GLU A 27 17.12 -4.49 28.06
C GLU A 27 17.54 -4.78 26.61
N ALA A 28 17.58 -6.08 26.28
CA ALA A 28 17.95 -6.55 24.96
C ALA A 28 17.07 -5.85 23.93
N PRO A 29 17.63 -5.31 22.82
CA PRO A 29 16.81 -4.66 21.81
C PRO A 29 15.79 -5.68 21.31
N GLU A 30 14.51 -5.45 21.63
CA GLU A 30 13.43 -6.31 21.16
C GLU A 30 13.58 -6.45 19.64
N PRO A 31 13.47 -7.68 19.10
CA PRO A 31 13.48 -7.85 17.65
C PRO A 31 12.27 -7.08 17.12
N VAL A 32 12.53 -5.93 16.49
CA VAL A 32 11.53 -5.19 15.74
C VAL A 32 10.99 -6.17 14.72
N ILE A 33 9.84 -6.78 15.03
CA ILE A 33 9.13 -7.66 14.11
C ILE A 33 8.70 -6.73 13.00
N GLN A 34 9.57 -6.59 12.00
CA GLN A 34 9.21 -6.03 10.70
C GLN A 34 8.16 -6.99 10.18
N ARG A 35 6.90 -6.68 10.48
CA ARG A 35 5.73 -7.32 9.88
C ARG A 35 5.85 -7.01 8.41
N ALA A 36 6.58 -7.85 7.68
CA ALA A 36 6.60 -7.84 6.24
C ALA A 36 5.14 -7.89 5.83
N SER A 37 4.63 -6.76 5.35
CA SER A 37 3.25 -6.64 4.94
C SER A 37 3.08 -7.58 3.75
N THR A 38 2.63 -8.80 4.02
CA THR A 38 2.26 -9.79 3.00
C THR A 38 0.96 -9.39 2.29
N ARG A 39 0.41 -8.19 2.59
CA ARG A 39 -0.60 -7.55 1.76
C ARG A 39 0.07 -7.24 0.42
N ARG A 40 0.01 -8.21 -0.50
CA ARG A 40 0.06 -7.92 -1.93
C ARG A 40 -0.91 -6.75 -2.12
N GLY A 41 -0.37 -5.57 -2.46
CA GLY A 41 -1.20 -4.39 -2.68
C GLY A 41 -2.34 -4.78 -3.60
N SER A 42 -3.58 -4.50 -3.20
CA SER A 42 -4.75 -4.81 -4.00
C SER A 42 -4.66 -4.03 -5.31
N LYS A 43 -4.14 -4.69 -6.35
CA LYS A 43 -3.99 -4.07 -7.67
C LYS A 43 -5.39 -3.96 -8.28
N VAL A 44 -5.81 -2.74 -8.56
CA VAL A 44 -7.10 -2.47 -9.21
C VAL A 44 -7.04 -2.99 -10.65
N ASP A 45 -8.00 -3.84 -11.01
CA ASP A 45 -8.12 -4.38 -12.35
C ASP A 45 -9.13 -3.57 -13.18
N PHE A 46 -8.61 -2.74 -14.08
CA PHE A 46 -9.40 -1.88 -14.95
C PHE A 46 -10.02 -2.62 -16.15
N TYR A 47 -9.60 -3.86 -16.45
CA TYR A 47 -10.23 -4.64 -17.52
C TYR A 47 -11.65 -5.08 -17.16
N LYS A 48 -11.98 -5.12 -15.87
CA LYS A 48 -13.34 -5.43 -15.38
C LYS A 48 -14.33 -4.29 -15.58
N LEU A 49 -13.87 -3.08 -15.89
CA LEU A 49 -14.73 -1.94 -16.13
C LEU A 49 -15.24 -1.92 -17.57
N GLU A 50 -16.45 -1.40 -17.75
CA GLU A 50 -17.01 -1.13 -19.06
C GLU A 50 -16.27 0.03 -19.74
N THR A 51 -16.23 0.00 -21.07
CA THR A 51 -15.59 1.04 -21.88
C THR A 51 -16.23 2.42 -21.65
N THR A 52 -17.52 2.46 -21.30
CA THR A 52 -18.26 3.67 -20.90
C THR A 52 -17.69 4.29 -19.63
N SER A 53 -17.41 3.49 -18.60
CA SER A 53 -16.79 3.93 -17.35
C SER A 53 -15.39 4.46 -17.57
N LEU A 54 -14.58 3.79 -18.40
CA LEU A 54 -13.21 4.23 -18.73
C LEU A 54 -13.22 5.57 -19.47
N LYS A 55 -14.13 5.77 -20.43
CA LYS A 55 -14.32 7.07 -21.12
C LYS A 55 -14.78 8.16 -20.16
N LYS A 56 -15.67 7.84 -19.21
CA LYS A 56 -16.09 8.80 -18.16
C LYS A 56 -14.91 9.21 -17.30
N TYR A 57 -14.08 8.27 -16.86
CA TYR A 57 -12.87 8.55 -16.10
C TYR A 57 -11.94 9.50 -16.87
N ARG A 58 -11.66 9.19 -18.15
CA ARG A 58 -10.86 10.07 -19.03
C ARG A 58 -11.41 11.50 -19.08
N ARG A 59 -12.73 11.66 -19.24
CA ARG A 59 -13.37 12.98 -19.33
C ARG A 59 -13.29 13.76 -18.02
N VAL A 60 -13.56 13.12 -16.90
CA VAL A 60 -13.56 13.76 -15.57
C VAL A 60 -12.15 14.21 -15.18
N HIS A 61 -11.15 13.35 -15.41
CA HIS A 61 -9.76 13.62 -15.06
C HIS A 61 -8.95 14.27 -16.19
N LYS A 62 -9.59 14.61 -17.32
CA LYS A 62 -8.98 15.29 -18.48
C LYS A 62 -7.68 14.63 -18.96
N LEU A 63 -7.67 13.31 -19.12
CA LEU A 63 -6.52 12.59 -19.68
C LEU A 63 -6.37 12.95 -21.17
N GLY A 64 -5.47 13.89 -21.46
CA GLY A 64 -5.27 14.50 -22.78
C GLY A 64 -4.52 13.62 -23.80
N ASP A 65 -3.72 12.67 -23.35
CA ASP A 65 -2.68 12.03 -24.18
C ASP A 65 -3.15 10.76 -24.91
N ILE A 66 -4.46 10.53 -25.05
CA ILE A 66 -4.98 9.27 -25.60
C ILE A 66 -5.65 9.52 -26.96
N ALA A 67 -4.99 9.11 -28.04
CA ALA A 67 -5.46 9.33 -29.40
C ALA A 67 -6.74 8.53 -29.70
N SER A 68 -6.83 7.27 -29.27
CA SER A 68 -8.03 6.45 -29.46
C SER A 68 -8.89 6.35 -28.20
N SER A 69 -10.11 5.84 -28.39
CA SER A 69 -11.06 5.56 -27.30
C SER A 69 -11.28 4.06 -27.10
N SER A 70 -10.33 3.25 -27.59
CA SER A 70 -10.32 1.80 -27.42
C SER A 70 -9.98 1.43 -25.98
N LYS A 71 -10.44 0.26 -25.53
CA LYS A 71 -10.24 -0.20 -24.16
C LYS A 71 -8.77 -0.39 -23.83
N ASP A 72 -8.01 -0.93 -24.79
CA ASP A 72 -6.59 -1.27 -24.62
C ASP A 72 -5.68 -0.05 -24.53
N GLU A 73 -6.05 1.08 -25.14
CA GLU A 73 -5.32 2.34 -24.99
C GLU A 73 -5.72 3.13 -23.74
N LEU A 74 -7.00 3.07 -23.35
CA LEU A 74 -7.49 3.78 -22.17
C LEU A 74 -6.90 3.21 -20.87
N ILE A 75 -6.80 1.89 -20.76
CA ILE A 75 -6.41 1.23 -19.51
C ILE A 75 -5.00 1.61 -19.03
N PRO A 76 -3.93 1.55 -19.86
CA PRO A 76 -2.58 1.90 -19.43
C PRO A 76 -2.47 3.36 -18.97
N ALA A 77 -3.16 4.28 -19.64
CA ALA A 77 -3.16 5.69 -19.26
C ALA A 77 -3.90 5.93 -17.94
N ILE A 78 -5.05 5.28 -17.75
CA ILE A 78 -5.82 5.34 -16.50
C ILE A 78 -5.02 4.72 -15.35
N GLN A 79 -4.34 3.60 -15.56
CA GLN A 79 -3.49 2.97 -14.55
C GLN A 79 -2.39 3.90 -14.05
N ARG A 80 -1.68 4.57 -14.98
CA ARG A 80 -0.63 5.53 -14.61
C ARG A 80 -1.20 6.71 -13.81
N HIS A 81 -2.29 7.29 -14.30
CA HIS A 81 -2.94 8.42 -13.62
C HIS A 81 -3.45 8.00 -12.22
N PHE A 82 -4.14 6.87 -12.12
CA PHE A 82 -4.68 6.38 -10.85
C PHE A 82 -3.57 6.07 -9.83
N ALA A 83 -2.44 5.52 -10.26
CA ALA A 83 -1.31 5.24 -9.39
C ALA A 83 -0.61 6.51 -8.87
N ALA A 84 -0.68 7.61 -9.63
CA ALA A 84 -0.13 8.91 -9.23
C ALA A 84 -1.14 9.78 -8.45
N MET A 85 -2.40 9.36 -8.38
CA MET A 85 -3.46 10.13 -7.75
C MET A 85 -3.33 10.04 -6.22
N VAL A 86 -3.28 11.20 -5.57
CA VAL A 86 -3.31 11.31 -4.11
C VAL A 86 -4.72 11.73 -3.71
N ALA A 87 -5.29 11.05 -2.72
CA ALA A 87 -6.58 11.37 -2.15
C ALA A 87 -6.39 11.85 -0.71
N ASP A 88 -7.10 12.92 -0.33
CA ASP A 88 -7.26 13.30 1.06
C ASP A 88 -8.26 12.34 1.71
N GLU A 89 -7.83 11.60 2.74
CA GLU A 89 -8.63 10.56 3.35
C GLU A 89 -9.91 11.12 4.00
N GLU A 90 -9.79 12.24 4.73
CA GLU A 90 -10.92 12.83 5.44
C GLU A 90 -11.97 13.35 4.46
N GLU A 91 -11.54 14.17 3.49
CA GLU A 91 -12.44 14.73 2.49
C GLU A 91 -13.10 13.62 1.66
N THR A 92 -12.32 12.61 1.26
CA THR A 92 -12.82 11.50 0.43
C THR A 92 -13.89 10.70 1.18
N LEU A 93 -13.70 10.42 2.46
CA LEU A 93 -14.66 9.67 3.27
C LEU A 93 -15.95 10.48 3.49
N LEU A 94 -15.83 11.77 3.82
CA LEU A 94 -17.00 12.65 4.00
C LEU A 94 -17.81 12.79 2.70
N ALA A 95 -17.13 13.01 1.57
CA ALA A 95 -17.76 13.10 0.26
C ALA A 95 -18.45 11.79 -0.12
N PHE A 96 -17.81 10.66 0.12
CA PHE A 96 -18.38 9.34 -0.13
C PHE A 96 -19.64 9.10 0.70
N MET A 97 -19.60 9.34 2.01
CA MET A 97 -20.77 9.19 2.89
C MET A 97 -21.93 10.08 2.45
N SER A 98 -21.66 11.34 2.12
CA SER A 98 -22.67 12.28 1.63
C SER A 98 -23.30 11.79 0.33
N ALA A 99 -22.50 11.29 -0.61
CA ALA A 99 -22.99 10.77 -1.89
C ALA A 99 -23.86 9.52 -1.71
N VAL A 100 -23.45 8.60 -0.83
CA VAL A 100 -24.23 7.38 -0.51
C VAL A 100 -25.58 7.74 0.09
N GLN A 101 -25.63 8.65 1.07
CA GLN A 101 -26.89 9.08 1.68
C GLN A 101 -27.85 9.72 0.68
N LYS A 102 -27.32 10.48 -0.29
CA LYS A 102 -28.12 11.11 -1.36
C LYS A 102 -28.64 10.09 -2.39
N SER A 103 -27.97 8.95 -2.55
CA SER A 103 -28.33 7.92 -3.54
C SER A 103 -29.48 6.98 -3.13
N GLY A 104 -30.05 7.17 -1.93
CA GLY A 104 -31.14 6.34 -1.37
C GLY A 104 -30.63 5.26 -0.42
N PRO A 105 -31.53 4.52 0.26
CA PRO A 105 -31.14 3.47 1.20
C PRO A 105 -30.34 2.38 0.47
N MET A 106 -29.09 2.21 0.89
CA MET A 106 -28.21 1.13 0.41
C MET A 106 -28.96 -0.21 0.45
N PRO A 107 -28.89 -1.04 -0.60
CA PRO A 107 -29.38 -2.40 -0.53
C PRO A 107 -28.65 -3.09 0.61
N ARG A 108 -29.41 -3.57 1.61
CA ARG A 108 -28.82 -4.29 2.74
C ARG A 108 -28.03 -5.47 2.17
N PRO A 109 -26.75 -5.65 2.53
CA PRO A 109 -26.04 -6.84 2.11
C PRO A 109 -26.82 -8.07 2.59
N PRO A 110 -26.93 -9.12 1.77
CA PRO A 110 -27.65 -10.32 2.17
C PRO A 110 -27.04 -10.86 3.48
N PRO A 111 -27.87 -11.35 4.42
CA PRO A 111 -27.36 -11.90 5.66
C PRO A 111 -26.35 -13.00 5.35
N VAL A 112 -25.14 -12.86 5.90
CA VAL A 112 -24.07 -13.85 5.76
C VAL A 112 -24.58 -15.14 6.40
N GLN A 113 -24.93 -16.13 5.59
CA GLN A 113 -25.27 -17.45 6.09
C GLN A 113 -24.00 -18.11 6.61
N ILE A 114 -23.72 -17.96 7.90
CA ILE A 114 -22.70 -18.74 8.59
C ILE A 114 -23.22 -20.18 8.63
N VAL A 115 -22.82 -20.97 7.63
CA VAL A 115 -23.13 -22.40 7.58
C VAL A 115 -22.38 -23.06 8.74
N ARG A 116 -23.07 -23.23 9.88
CA ARG A 116 -22.53 -24.00 11.01
C ARG A 116 -22.37 -25.45 10.55
N PRO A 117 -21.16 -26.04 10.64
CA PRO A 117 -20.98 -27.44 10.28
C PRO A 117 -21.82 -28.33 11.20
N LYS A 118 -22.63 -29.22 10.63
CA LYS A 118 -23.45 -30.18 11.39
C LYS A 118 -22.54 -31.14 12.16
N PRO A 119 -22.78 -31.40 13.46
CA PRO A 119 -22.04 -32.40 14.20
C PRO A 119 -22.35 -33.80 13.64
N LYS A 120 -21.29 -34.55 13.28
CA LYS A 120 -21.43 -35.95 12.87
C LYS A 120 -21.84 -36.78 14.08
N GLY A 121 -23.06 -37.33 14.05
CA GLY A 121 -23.56 -38.26 15.05
C GLY A 121 -22.69 -39.52 15.11
N LYS A 122 -22.32 -39.93 16.32
CA LYS A 122 -21.58 -41.16 16.60
C LYS A 122 -22.45 -42.37 16.21
N GLN A 123 -21.95 -43.23 15.31
CA GLN A 123 -22.49 -44.57 15.08
C GLN A 123 -22.29 -45.41 16.34
N LYS A 124 -23.40 -45.92 16.89
CA LYS A 124 -23.41 -46.85 18.01
C LYS A 124 -23.24 -48.28 17.43
N ARG A 125 -22.28 -49.01 18.00
CA ARG A 125 -21.96 -50.41 17.70
C ARG A 125 -23.06 -51.35 18.19
#